data_AF-K1TXZ4-F1
#
_entry.id   AF-K1TXZ4-F1
#
_cell.length_a   1.000
_cell.length_b   1.000
_cell.length_c   1.000
_cell.angle_alpha   90.00
_cell.angle_beta   90.00
_cell.angle_gamma   90.00
#
_symmetry.space_group_name_H-M   'P 1'
#
loop_
_entity.id
_entity.type
_entity.pdbx_description
1 polymer ?
#
loop_
_entity_poly.entity_id
_entity_poly.type
_entity_poly.pdbx_seq_one_letter_code
_entity_poly.pdbx_strand_id
1 'polypeptide(L)'
;MRADEGMRNISTMQLVRDMGIGINLGNTYESCGDWISQWGNGTVESYETAWGSPVITKQIIQGYAQEGFGVLRIPVAWSNMMGGDYTINAEYLAAVKEAADWALECGLYVILNIHYDNGWF
;
A
#
# COMPACT_ATOMS: atom_id res chain seq x y z
N MET A 1 13.30 -0.16 -17.01
CA MET A 1 12.12 -0.98 -17.39
C MET A 1 12.39 -2.42 -16.98
N ARG A 2 11.65 -2.94 -15.98
CA ARG A 2 11.77 -4.32 -15.46
C ARG A 2 10.42 -5.06 -15.52
N ALA A 3 9.51 -4.63 -16.37
CA ALA A 3 8.11 -5.07 -16.34
C ALA A 3 7.81 -6.38 -17.10
N ASP A 4 8.81 -7.11 -17.61
CA ASP A 4 8.55 -8.30 -18.47
C ASP A 4 9.53 -9.48 -18.25
N GLU A 5 10.19 -9.55 -17.10
CA GLU A 5 10.85 -10.79 -16.69
C GLU A 5 9.93 -11.51 -15.70
N GLY A 6 9.44 -12.70 -16.07
CA GLY A 6 8.60 -13.53 -15.19
C GLY A 6 9.27 -13.83 -13.83
N MET A 7 8.54 -14.46 -12.90
CA MET A 7 9.03 -14.73 -11.54
C MET A 7 10.42 -15.40 -11.54
N ARG A 8 11.43 -14.66 -11.06
CA ARG A 8 12.82 -15.13 -10.99
C ARG A 8 12.96 -16.23 -9.93
N ASN A 9 13.76 -17.26 -10.24
CA ASN A 9 14.22 -18.22 -9.23
C ASN A 9 15.41 -17.60 -8.45
N ILE A 10 15.11 -16.96 -7.32
CA ILE A 10 16.06 -16.19 -6.50
C ILE A 10 15.90 -16.54 -5.02
N SER A 11 16.99 -16.61 -4.27
CA SER A 11 16.91 -16.84 -2.81
C SER A 11 16.41 -15.60 -2.07
N THR A 12 15.82 -15.79 -0.88
CA THR A 12 15.41 -14.70 0.01
C THR A 12 16.56 -13.73 0.29
N MET A 13 17.78 -14.24 0.50
CA MET A 13 18.95 -13.40 0.78
C MET A 13 19.35 -12.52 -0.41
N GLN A 14 19.25 -13.04 -1.64
CA GLN A 14 19.50 -12.24 -2.84
C GLN A 14 18.38 -11.21 -3.05
N LEU A 15 17.12 -11.61 -2.85
CA LEU A 15 15.97 -10.70 -2.96
C LEU A 15 16.08 -9.52 -1.99
N VAL A 16 16.36 -9.78 -0.71
CA VAL A 16 16.49 -8.73 0.31
C VAL A 16 17.68 -7.81 0.03
N ARG A 17 18.79 -8.35 -0.50
CA ARG A 17 19.92 -7.51 -0.95
C ARG A 17 19.56 -6.63 -2.14
N ASP A 18 18.79 -7.17 -3.10
CA ASP A 18 18.30 -6.41 -4.25
C ASP A 18 17.32 -5.29 -3.83
N MET A 19 16.57 -5.44 -2.73
CA MET A 19 15.58 -4.46 -2.26
C MET A 19 16.19 -3.13 -1.81
N GLY A 20 17.43 -3.12 -1.31
CA GLY A 20 18.09 -1.88 -0.84
C GLY A 20 17.37 -1.19 0.32
N ILE A 21 17.31 0.14 0.29
CA ILE A 21 16.67 0.97 1.32
C ILE A 21 15.16 1.02 1.06
N GLY A 22 14.37 0.85 2.12
CA GLY A 22 12.92 0.85 2.06
C GLY A 22 12.26 2.09 2.66
N ILE A 23 11.05 2.38 2.18
CA ILE A 23 10.14 3.38 2.74
C ILE A 23 8.74 2.78 2.94
N ASN A 24 8.00 3.29 3.93
CA ASN A 24 6.60 2.92 4.16
C ASN A 24 5.69 4.01 3.60
N LEU A 25 4.64 3.61 2.88
CA LEU A 25 3.49 4.46 2.56
C LEU A 25 2.59 4.59 3.80
N GLY A 26 3.14 5.19 4.85
CA GLY A 26 2.51 5.23 6.17
C GLY A 26 1.35 6.20 6.25
N ASN A 27 0.52 6.04 7.28
CA ASN A 27 -0.67 6.85 7.59
C ASN A 27 -1.62 7.03 6.39
N THR A 28 -1.68 6.02 5.53
CA THR A 28 -2.37 6.08 4.24
C THR A 28 -3.45 5.01 4.18
N TYR A 29 -3.11 3.77 3.81
CA TYR A 29 -4.11 2.69 3.73
C TYR A 29 -4.28 1.95 5.06
N GLU A 30 -3.45 2.20 6.06
CA GLU A 30 -3.63 1.66 7.41
C GLU A 30 -4.35 2.61 8.37
N SER A 31 -4.65 3.82 7.92
CA SER A 31 -5.43 4.77 8.70
C SER A 31 -6.78 4.16 9.07
N CYS A 32 -7.17 4.29 10.34
CA CYS A 32 -8.37 3.64 10.84
C CYS A 32 -9.08 4.48 11.90
N GLY A 33 -10.34 4.15 12.14
CA GLY A 33 -11.16 4.74 13.19
C GLY A 33 -12.59 4.92 12.74
N ASP A 34 -13.54 4.60 13.63
CA ASP A 34 -14.97 4.65 13.32
C ASP A 34 -15.42 6.04 12.84
N TRP A 35 -14.76 7.08 13.34
CA TRP A 35 -15.02 8.48 13.01
C TRP A 35 -14.86 8.80 11.51
N ILE A 36 -14.03 8.04 10.79
CA ILE A 36 -13.79 8.23 9.34
C ILE A 36 -15.09 7.96 8.56
N SER A 37 -15.79 6.87 8.91
CA SER A 37 -17.08 6.52 8.33
C SER A 37 -18.26 7.29 8.94
N GLN A 38 -18.20 7.59 10.24
CA GLN A 38 -19.29 8.26 10.95
C GLN A 38 -19.43 9.74 10.58
N TRP A 39 -18.30 10.42 10.36
CA TRP A 39 -18.25 11.87 10.11
C TRP A 39 -17.70 12.24 8.72
N GLY A 40 -17.15 11.27 7.99
CA GLY A 40 -16.76 11.39 6.59
C GLY A 40 -17.71 10.64 5.65
N ASN A 41 -17.30 10.49 4.39
CA ASN A 41 -18.10 9.78 3.38
C ASN A 41 -17.84 8.26 3.36
N GLY A 42 -16.96 7.75 4.23
CA GLY A 42 -16.58 6.34 4.27
C GLY A 42 -15.98 5.82 2.95
N THR A 43 -15.47 6.70 2.10
CA THR A 43 -14.85 6.37 0.81
C THR A 43 -13.40 5.95 1.01
N VAL A 44 -12.80 5.32 -0.02
CA VAL A 44 -11.36 5.03 -0.05
C VAL A 44 -10.52 6.26 0.32
N GLU A 45 -10.80 7.40 -0.32
CA GLU A 45 -10.11 8.68 -0.07
C GLU A 45 -10.31 9.17 1.38
N SER A 46 -11.48 8.93 1.98
CA SER A 46 -11.74 9.31 3.38
C SER A 46 -10.80 8.56 4.33
N TYR A 47 -10.54 7.27 4.08
CA TYR A 47 -9.53 6.52 4.83
C TYR A 47 -8.13 7.00 4.46
N GLU A 48 -7.78 6.99 3.18
CA GLU A 48 -6.45 7.36 2.68
C GLU A 48 -5.88 8.66 3.26
N THR A 49 -6.75 9.66 3.47
CA THR A 49 -6.36 11.00 3.95
C THR A 49 -6.58 11.22 5.45
N ALA A 50 -7.21 10.27 6.16
CA ALA A 50 -7.65 10.43 7.54
C ALA A 50 -6.53 10.78 8.53
N TRP A 51 -5.32 10.28 8.32
CA TRP A 51 -4.16 10.53 9.20
C TRP A 51 -3.14 11.50 8.60
N GLY A 52 -3.58 12.35 7.66
CA GLY A 52 -2.81 13.47 7.12
C GLY A 52 -2.00 13.17 5.86
N SER A 53 -2.09 11.95 5.33
CA SER A 53 -1.56 11.65 3.99
C SER A 53 -2.36 12.39 2.91
N PRO A 54 -1.73 12.81 1.81
CA PRO A 54 -2.45 13.23 0.62
C PRO A 54 -3.09 12.02 -0.06
N VAL A 55 -3.98 12.27 -1.02
CA VAL A 55 -4.35 11.24 -2.01
C VAL A 55 -3.09 10.83 -2.75
N ILE A 56 -2.80 9.53 -2.74
CA ILE A 56 -1.61 8.97 -3.35
C ILE A 56 -1.76 9.02 -4.86
N THR A 57 -0.66 9.42 -5.49
CA THR A 57 -0.56 9.51 -6.95
C THR A 57 0.69 8.79 -7.40
N LYS A 58 0.70 8.37 -8.66
CA LYS A 58 1.89 7.79 -9.28
C LYS A 58 3.13 8.69 -9.15
N GLN A 59 2.95 10.02 -9.22
CA GLN A 59 4.03 10.99 -9.09
C GLN A 59 4.70 10.95 -7.71
N ILE A 60 3.93 10.75 -6.64
CA ILE A 60 4.48 10.59 -5.28
C ILE A 60 5.36 9.34 -5.22
N ILE A 61 4.86 8.20 -5.72
CA ILE A 61 5.60 6.93 -5.72
C ILE A 61 6.83 6.99 -6.62
N GLN A 62 6.71 7.64 -7.78
CA GLN A 62 7.84 7.89 -8.67
C GLN A 62 8.91 8.76 -7.98
N GLY A 63 8.50 9.75 -7.18
CA GLY A 63 9.41 10.54 -6.35
C GLY A 63 10.21 9.67 -5.39
N TYR A 64 9.57 8.72 -4.68
CA TYR A 64 10.30 7.77 -3.83
C TYR A 64 11.34 6.95 -4.60
N ALA A 65 10.98 6.43 -5.78
CA ALA A 65 11.94 5.70 -6.61
C ALA A 65 13.12 6.59 -7.06
N GLN A 66 12.85 7.85 -7.41
CA GLN A 66 13.87 8.81 -7.84
C GLN A 66 14.83 9.23 -6.72
N GLU A 67 14.36 9.26 -5.47
CA GLU A 67 15.19 9.50 -4.27
C GLU A 67 16.04 8.29 -3.88
N GLY A 68 15.93 7.16 -4.59
CA GLY A 68 16.81 5.99 -4.42
C GLY A 68 16.27 4.91 -3.49
N PHE A 69 14.99 4.98 -3.08
CA PHE A 69 14.34 3.84 -2.41
C PHE A 69 14.21 2.66 -3.40
N GLY A 70 14.45 1.45 -2.91
CA GLY A 70 14.32 0.23 -3.71
C GLY A 70 13.09 -0.61 -3.35
N VAL A 71 12.44 -0.34 -2.22
CA VAL A 71 11.23 -1.05 -1.78
C VAL A 71 10.22 -0.10 -1.13
N LEU A 72 8.95 -0.24 -1.50
CA LEU A 72 7.81 0.42 -0.89
C LEU A 72 7.02 -0.61 -0.07
N ARG A 73 6.89 -0.39 1.24
CA ARG A 73 5.93 -1.12 2.06
C ARG A 73 4.60 -0.36 2.08
N ILE A 74 3.51 -1.05 1.74
CA ILE A 74 2.14 -0.55 1.72
C ILE A 74 1.40 -1.17 2.91
N PRO A 75 1.34 -0.48 4.06
CA PRO A 75 0.54 -0.93 5.19
C PRO A 75 -0.96 -0.73 4.94
N VAL A 76 -1.77 -1.77 5.17
CA VAL A 76 -3.22 -1.72 4.89
C VAL A 76 -4.05 -2.24 6.07
N ALA A 77 -5.09 -1.50 6.44
CA ALA A 77 -6.14 -1.92 7.36
C ALA A 77 -7.37 -2.33 6.54
N TRP A 78 -7.46 -3.62 6.20
CA TRP A 78 -8.50 -4.16 5.33
C TRP A 78 -9.88 -4.09 5.96
N SER A 79 -9.97 -4.16 7.30
CA SER A 79 -11.21 -4.05 8.07
C SER A 79 -11.94 -2.74 7.86
N ASN A 80 -11.26 -1.68 7.39
CA ASN A 80 -11.87 -0.38 7.09
C ASN A 80 -13.04 -0.50 6.13
N MET A 81 -12.92 -1.36 5.11
CA MET A 81 -13.92 -1.53 4.07
C MET A 81 -14.17 -3.02 3.80
N MET A 82 -14.26 -3.81 4.87
CA MET A 82 -14.57 -5.24 4.79
C MET A 82 -16.01 -5.50 5.24
N GLY A 83 -16.73 -6.30 4.46
CA GLY A 83 -18.07 -6.77 4.83
C GLY A 83 -18.04 -7.71 6.03
N GLY A 84 -19.19 -7.91 6.67
CA GLY A 84 -19.33 -8.86 7.78
C GLY A 84 -19.08 -10.33 7.39
N ASP A 85 -19.03 -10.63 6.10
CA ASP A 85 -18.67 -11.92 5.50
C ASP A 85 -17.18 -12.02 5.13
N TYR A 86 -16.37 -11.04 5.55
CA TYR A 86 -14.95 -10.88 5.20
C TYR A 86 -14.67 -10.54 3.73
N THR A 87 -15.70 -10.19 2.95
CA THR A 87 -15.50 -9.69 1.59
C THR A 87 -14.87 -8.30 1.63
N ILE A 88 -13.68 -8.15 1.04
CA ILE A 88 -13.01 -6.85 0.89
C ILE A 88 -13.75 -6.02 -0.17
N ASN A 89 -14.04 -4.76 0.13
CA ASN A 89 -14.62 -3.82 -0.82
C ASN A 89 -13.74 -3.70 -2.09
N ALA A 90 -14.39 -3.82 -3.26
CA ALA A 90 -13.69 -3.85 -4.55
C ALA A 90 -12.96 -2.54 -4.88
N GLU A 91 -13.50 -1.38 -4.49
CA GLU A 91 -12.87 -0.08 -4.72
C GLU A 91 -11.62 0.08 -3.84
N TYR A 92 -11.69 -0.37 -2.58
CA TYR A 92 -10.55 -0.33 -1.67
C TYR A 92 -9.41 -1.24 -2.14
N LEU A 93 -9.75 -2.47 -2.57
CA LEU A 93 -8.79 -3.39 -3.17
C LEU A 93 -8.17 -2.81 -4.46
N ALA A 94 -8.97 -2.16 -5.31
CA ALA A 94 -8.49 -1.54 -6.53
C ALA A 94 -7.50 -0.40 -6.26
N ALA A 95 -7.75 0.44 -5.26
CA ALA A 95 -6.84 1.53 -4.89
C ALA A 95 -5.51 1.02 -4.35
N VAL A 96 -5.53 0.02 -3.45
CA VAL A 96 -4.29 -0.61 -2.95
C VAL A 96 -3.52 -1.27 -4.09
N LYS A 97 -4.22 -1.93 -5.02
CA LYS A 97 -3.61 -2.52 -6.22
C LYS A 97 -2.97 -1.44 -7.10
N GLU A 98 -3.65 -0.32 -7.33
CA GLU A 98 -3.14 0.78 -8.15
C GLU A 98 -1.84 1.36 -7.57
N ALA A 99 -1.77 1.59 -6.25
CA ALA A 99 -0.53 2.00 -5.59
C ALA A 99 0.60 0.96 -5.74
N ALA A 100 0.28 -0.33 -5.61
CA ALA A 100 1.25 -1.40 -5.82
C ALA A 100 1.73 -1.48 -7.28
N ASP A 101 0.84 -1.35 -8.26
CA ASP A 101 1.17 -1.33 -9.68
C ASP A 101 2.10 -0.17 -10.00
N TRP A 102 1.80 1.04 -9.52
CA TRP A 102 2.67 2.21 -9.70
C TRP A 102 4.08 1.98 -9.13
N ALA A 103 4.19 1.34 -7.96
CA ALA A 103 5.48 1.01 -7.37
C ALA A 103 6.26 0.01 -8.23
N LEU A 104 5.61 -1.05 -8.71
CA LEU A 104 6.21 -2.04 -9.61
C LEU A 104 6.64 -1.42 -10.95
N GLU A 105 5.81 -0.55 -11.53
CA GLU A 105 6.12 0.20 -12.76
C GLU A 105 7.32 1.13 -12.58
N CYS A 106 7.49 1.70 -11.38
CA CYS A 106 8.64 2.52 -11.00
C CYS A 106 9.89 1.69 -10.64
N GLY A 107 9.79 0.36 -10.69
CA GLY A 107 10.91 -0.55 -10.42
C GLY A 107 11.19 -0.78 -8.93
N LEU A 108 10.26 -0.40 -8.05
CA LEU A 108 10.31 -0.69 -6.62
C LEU A 108 9.85 -2.13 -6.36
N TYR A 109 10.43 -2.78 -5.37
CA TYR A 109 9.79 -3.92 -4.72
C TYR A 109 8.60 -3.45 -3.89
N VAL A 110 7.61 -4.32 -3.71
CA VAL A 110 6.43 -4.04 -2.89
C VAL A 110 6.33 -5.04 -1.75
N ILE A 111 6.10 -4.53 -0.54
CA ILE A 111 5.69 -5.34 0.61
C ILE A 111 4.27 -4.91 0.97
N LEU A 112 3.32 -5.82 0.81
CA LEU A 112 1.92 -5.61 1.21
C LEU A 112 1.64 -6.41 2.48
N ASN A 113 0.89 -5.85 3.42
CA ASN A 113 0.48 -6.58 4.62
C ASN A 113 -0.96 -6.29 5.05
N ILE A 114 -1.37 -7.04 6.07
CA ILE A 114 -2.44 -6.73 7.02
C ILE A 114 -1.77 -5.97 8.18
N HIS A 115 -2.21 -4.75 8.47
CA HIS A 115 -1.57 -3.87 9.45
C HIS A 115 -2.32 -3.81 10.78
N TYR A 116 -3.36 -2.98 10.86
CA TYR A 116 -4.22 -2.88 12.03
C TYR A 116 -5.66 -3.11 11.60
N ASP A 117 -6.22 -4.26 11.99
CA ASP A 117 -7.58 -4.67 11.65
C ASP A 117 -8.41 -4.81 12.94
N ASN A 118 -8.48 -3.73 13.72
CA ASN A 118 -9.09 -3.66 15.07
C ASN A 118 -8.34 -4.44 16.17
N GLY A 119 -7.06 -4.70 15.94
CA GLY A 119 -6.17 -5.36 16.89
C GLY A 119 -4.85 -5.74 16.23
N TRP A 120 -3.93 -6.22 17.06
CA TRP A 120 -2.75 -6.98 16.63
C TRP A 120 -3.06 -8.43 17.00
N PHE A 121 -2.86 -9.38 16.08
CA PHE A 121 -3.00 -10.81 16.39
C PHE A 121 -2.20 -11.20 17.63
#